data_AF-A0A923XUM8-F1
#
_entry.id   AF-A0A923XUM8-F1
#
_cell.length_a   1.000
_cell.length_b   1.000
_cell.length_c   1.000
_cell.angle_alpha   90.00
_cell.angle_beta   90.00
_cell.angle_gamma   90.00
#
_symmetry.space_group_name_H-M   'P 1'
#
loop_
_entity.id
_entity.type
_entity.pdbx_description
1 polymer ?
#
loop_
_entity_poly.entity_id
_entity_poly.type
_entity_poly.pdbx_seq_one_letter_code
_entity_poly.pdbx_strand_id
1 'polypeptide(L)'
;MIIIIINSSKKKAFRRSKRIIASVLQPISNRISLGDIPKRVLIELCKNLKISVTKGTSIQIFFESKNIGFRGFKCIQIGSIKTHLEEFTTSKSLIDLDLISNKLIINNTP
;
A
#
# COMPACT_ATOMS: atom_id res chain seq x y z
N MET A 1 7.11 11.41 -1.45
CA MET A 1 6.44 10.35 -2.23
C MET A 1 4.97 10.43 -1.93
N ILE A 2 4.17 10.79 -2.94
CA ILE A 2 2.72 10.89 -2.81
C ILE A 2 2.14 9.49 -2.64
N ILE A 3 1.33 9.30 -1.60
CA ILE A 3 0.61 8.06 -1.28
C ILE A 3 -0.89 8.32 -1.26
N ILE A 4 -1.65 7.45 -1.92
CA ILE A 4 -3.11 7.37 -1.82
C ILE A 4 -3.48 6.02 -1.23
N ILE A 5 -4.26 5.99 -0.15
CA ILE A 5 -4.75 4.76 0.47
C ILE A 5 -6.26 4.68 0.36
N ILE A 6 -6.78 3.57 -0.17
CA ILE A 6 -8.20 3.24 -0.22
C ILE A 6 -8.48 2.07 0.71
N ASN A 7 -9.36 2.27 1.69
CA ASN A 7 -9.76 1.27 2.68
C ASN A 7 -11.19 0.77 2.43
N SER A 8 -11.30 -0.29 1.65
CA SER A 8 -12.55 -0.99 1.31
C SER A 8 -12.91 -2.11 2.30
N SER A 9 -12.26 -2.15 3.46
CA SER A 9 -12.49 -3.17 4.48
C SER A 9 -13.93 -3.16 5.00
N LYS A 10 -14.37 -4.30 5.55
CA LYS A 10 -15.67 -4.50 6.21
C LYS A 10 -15.66 -3.95 7.65
N LYS A 11 -16.82 -3.45 8.12
CA LYS A 11 -17.11 -2.86 9.45
C LYS A 11 -15.96 -2.89 10.49
N LYS A 12 -15.72 -4.03 11.16
CA LYS A 12 -14.70 -4.15 12.22
C LYS A 12 -13.27 -3.98 11.69
N ALA A 13 -12.95 -4.63 10.58
CA ALA A 13 -11.65 -4.52 9.92
C ALA A 13 -11.35 -3.08 9.47
N PHE A 14 -12.36 -2.39 8.92
CA PHE A 14 -12.26 -0.98 8.52
C PHE A 14 -11.88 -0.07 9.68
N ARG A 15 -12.54 -0.18 10.84
CA ARG A 15 -12.23 0.66 12.00
C ARG A 15 -10.80 0.44 12.49
N ARG A 16 -10.33 -0.81 12.49
CA ARG A 16 -8.97 -1.16 12.91
C ARG A 16 -7.94 -0.59 11.93
N SER A 17 -8.08 -0.86 10.64
CA SER A 17 -7.13 -0.38 9.63
C SER A 17 -7.17 1.13 9.44
N LYS A 18 -8.35 1.77 9.57
CA LYS A 18 -8.47 3.24 9.54
C LYS A 18 -7.63 3.91 10.62
N ARG A 19 -7.59 3.35 11.85
CA ARG A 19 -6.75 3.90 12.94
C ARG A 19 -5.26 3.83 12.61
N ILE A 20 -4.81 2.71 12.05
CA ILE A 20 -3.40 2.52 11.65
C ILE A 20 -3.04 3.48 10.51
N ILE A 21 -3.92 3.67 9.53
CA ILE A 21 -3.69 4.62 8.43
C ILE A 21 -3.65 6.06 8.96
N ALA A 22 -4.59 6.41 9.84
CA ALA A 22 -4.74 7.77 10.38
C ALA A 22 -3.58 8.21 11.28
N SER A 23 -2.76 7.28 11.81
CA SER A 23 -1.54 7.63 12.54
C SER A 23 -0.40 8.08 11.64
N VAL A 24 -0.55 7.96 10.32
CA VAL A 24 0.49 8.29 9.32
C VAL A 24 -0.02 9.29 8.29
N LEU A 25 -1.26 9.17 7.83
CA LEU A 25 -1.84 9.99 6.77
C LEU A 25 -3.16 10.62 7.21
N GLN A 26 -3.37 11.88 6.81
CA GLN A 26 -4.65 12.54 7.02
C GLN A 26 -5.72 11.93 6.10
N PRO A 27 -6.93 11.65 6.61
CA PRO A 27 -8.04 11.21 5.78
C PRO A 27 -8.61 12.39 4.98
N ILE A 28 -8.75 12.22 3.67
CA ILE A 28 -9.53 13.14 2.81
C ILE A 28 -11.01 12.76 2.82
N SER A 29 -11.29 11.46 2.92
CA SER A 29 -12.64 10.95 3.10
C SER A 29 -12.64 9.81 4.11
N ASN A 30 -13.82 9.27 4.40
CA ASN A 30 -13.93 8.18 5.36
C ASN A 30 -13.09 6.95 4.96
N ARG A 31 -12.95 6.68 3.65
CA ARG A 31 -12.23 5.51 3.11
C ARG A 31 -10.93 5.87 2.38
N ILE A 32 -10.65 7.15 2.14
CA ILE A 32 -9.51 7.59 1.34
C ILE A 32 -8.61 8.47 2.20
N SER A 33 -7.31 8.17 2.19
CA SER A 33 -6.28 8.98 2.81
C SER A 33 -5.22 9.33 1.76
N LEU A 34 -4.68 10.54 1.84
CA LEU A 34 -3.68 11.04 0.92
C LEU A 34 -2.63 11.81 1.69
N GLY A 35 -1.38 11.73 1.25
CA GLY A 35 -0.34 12.61 1.73
C GLY A 35 1.01 12.23 1.16
N ASP A 36 2.01 13.05 1.47
CA ASP A 36 3.39 12.72 1.18
C ASP A 36 4.03 12.09 2.42
N ILE A 37 4.63 10.89 2.25
CA ILE A 37 5.41 10.26 3.31
C ILE A 37 6.75 9.70 2.80
N PRO A 38 7.77 9.62 3.67
CA PRO A 38 9.02 8.95 3.35
C PRO A 38 8.84 7.44 3.11
N LYS A 39 9.71 6.86 2.27
CA LYS A 39 9.76 5.41 1.97
C LYS A 39 9.76 4.52 3.22
N ARG A 40 10.58 4.86 4.23
CA ARG A 40 10.65 4.11 5.50
C ARG A 40 9.29 4.03 6.22
N VAL A 41 8.51 5.10 6.16
CA VAL A 41 7.20 5.20 6.82
C VAL A 41 6.17 4.37 6.05
N LEU A 42 6.22 4.38 4.72
CA LEU A 42 5.38 3.51 3.89
C LEU A 42 5.63 2.02 4.20
N ILE A 43 6.89 1.61 4.30
CA ILE A 43 7.25 0.22 4.62
C ILE A 43 6.68 -0.19 5.98
N GLU A 44 6.86 0.65 7.00
CA GLU A 44 6.38 0.36 8.35
C GLU A 44 4.84 0.35 8.42
N LEU A 45 4.18 1.26 7.71
CA LEU A 45 2.72 1.27 7.57
C LEU A 45 2.22 -0.04 6.95
N CYS A 46 2.85 -0.50 5.87
CA CYS A 46 2.51 -1.77 5.22
C CYS A 46 2.69 -2.97 6.17
N LYS A 47 3.77 -3.01 6.96
CA LYS A 47 4.00 -4.07 7.97
C LYS A 47 2.90 -4.08 9.03
N ASN A 48 2.60 -2.93 9.61
CA ASN A 48 1.56 -2.78 10.64
C ASN A 48 0.18 -3.18 10.11
N LEU A 49 -0.14 -2.78 8.88
CA LEU A 49 -1.38 -3.18 8.22
C LEU A 49 -1.44 -4.69 7.97
N LYS A 50 -0.37 -5.31 7.48
CA LYS A 50 -0.28 -6.77 7.27
C LYS A 50 -0.51 -7.57 8.56
N ILE A 51 0.11 -7.16 9.67
CA ILE A 51 -0.07 -7.82 10.99
C ILE A 51 -1.53 -7.70 11.48
N SER A 52 -2.21 -6.61 11.10
CA SER A 52 -3.59 -6.35 11.52
C SER A 52 -4.68 -7.03 10.67
N VAL A 53 -4.29 -7.78 9.62
CA VAL A 53 -5.22 -8.37 8.66
C VAL A 53 -6.17 -9.37 9.33
N THR A 54 -7.47 -9.16 9.13
CA THR A 54 -8.54 -10.11 9.49
C THR A 54 -9.43 -10.41 8.28
N LYS A 55 -10.33 -11.40 8.41
CA LYS A 55 -11.39 -11.66 7.41
C LYS A 55 -12.16 -10.37 7.11
N GLY A 56 -12.19 -9.96 5.85
CA GLY A 56 -12.84 -8.73 5.39
C GLY A 56 -11.96 -7.47 5.39
N THR A 57 -10.65 -7.60 5.61
CA THR A 57 -9.68 -6.52 5.33
C THR A 57 -9.49 -6.40 3.81
N SER A 58 -9.54 -5.19 3.28
CA SER A 58 -9.28 -4.89 1.87
C SER A 58 -8.78 -3.46 1.76
N ILE A 59 -7.49 -3.30 1.50
CA ILE A 59 -6.80 -2.01 1.45
C ILE A 59 -5.93 -1.97 0.20
N GLN A 60 -5.97 -0.84 -0.51
CA GLN A 60 -5.10 -0.56 -1.65
C GLN A 60 -4.26 0.67 -1.32
N ILE A 61 -2.96 0.58 -1.56
CA ILE A 61 -1.98 1.63 -1.27
C ILE A 61 -1.29 1.96 -2.58
N PHE A 62 -1.64 3.10 -3.17
CA PHE A 62 -1.00 3.64 -4.35
C PHE A 62 0.13 4.58 -3.95
N PHE A 63 1.29 4.47 -4.57
CA PHE A 63 2.43 5.31 -4.28
C PHE A 63 3.19 5.70 -5.53
N GLU A 64 3.62 6.96 -5.57
CA GLU A 64 4.41 7.48 -6.69
C GLU A 64 5.75 6.75 -6.77
N SER A 65 6.00 6.11 -7.91
CA SER A 65 7.28 5.52 -8.28
C SER A 65 7.92 6.41 -9.35
N LYS A 66 9.06 7.00 -9.02
CA LYS A 66 9.88 7.77 -9.97
C LYS A 66 10.97 6.86 -10.52
N ASN A 67 10.91 6.60 -11.83
CA ASN A 67 12.01 6.01 -12.58
C ASN A 67 12.62 7.04 -13.54
N ILE A 68 13.82 6.74 -14.02
CA ILE A 68 14.51 7.52 -15.06
C ILE A 68 13.63 7.46 -16.32
N GLY A 69 12.79 8.47 -16.53
CA GLY A 69 11.93 8.62 -17.71
C GLY A 69 10.42 8.37 -17.53
N PHE A 70 9.94 7.89 -16.37
CA PHE A 70 8.50 7.66 -16.14
C PHE A 70 8.07 8.05 -14.71
N ARG A 71 6.96 8.79 -14.60
CA ARG A 71 6.25 9.06 -13.35
C ARG A 71 4.95 8.28 -13.37
N GLY A 72 4.79 7.33 -12.45
CA GLY A 72 3.58 6.52 -12.32
C GLY A 72 3.28 6.15 -10.88
N PHE A 73 2.13 5.51 -10.66
CA PHE A 73 1.75 4.96 -9.36
C PHE A 73 1.89 3.44 -9.37
N LYS A 74 2.55 2.89 -8.35
CA LYS A 74 2.48 1.47 -8.02
C LYS A 74 1.41 1.25 -6.97
N CYS A 75 0.82 0.06 -6.93
CA CYS A 75 -0.18 -0.32 -5.95
C CYS A 75 0.36 -1.46 -5.07
N ILE A 76 0.01 -1.47 -3.79
CA ILE A 76 0.13 -2.62 -2.88
C ILE A 76 -1.27 -2.92 -2.33
N GLN A 77 -1.66 -4.19 -2.37
CA GLN A 77 -2.93 -4.63 -1.81
C GLN A 77 -2.71 -5.42 -0.52
N ILE A 78 -3.54 -5.16 0.50
CA ILE A 78 -3.49 -5.83 1.80
C ILE A 78 -4.89 -6.39 2.13
N GLY A 79 -4.98 -7.70 2.38
CA GLY A 79 -6.21 -8.40 2.76
C GLY A 79 -6.79 -9.32 1.69
N SER A 80 -8.13 -9.49 1.66
CA SER A 80 -8.79 -10.46 0.77
C SER A 80 -8.70 -10.04 -0.70
N ILE A 81 -8.01 -10.90 -1.45
CA ILE A 81 -7.65 -10.81 -2.87
C ILE A 81 -8.91 -10.92 -3.73
N LYS A 82 -9.10 -9.97 -4.64
CA LYS A 82 -9.55 -10.26 -5.99
C LYS A 82 -8.45 -9.69 -6.87
N THR A 83 -7.83 -10.57 -7.64
CA THR A 83 -6.70 -10.36 -8.56
C THR A 83 -5.36 -10.04 -7.91
N HIS A 84 -4.39 -10.87 -8.28
CA HIS A 84 -2.97 -10.61 -8.14
C HIS A 84 -2.67 -9.15 -8.47
N LEU A 85 -1.69 -8.58 -7.76
CA LEU A 85 -1.03 -7.35 -8.18
C LEU A 85 -0.59 -7.50 -9.63
N GLU A 86 -1.38 -7.01 -10.59
CA GLU A 86 -0.86 -6.70 -11.90
C GLU A 86 0.00 -5.45 -11.73
N GLU A 87 1.30 -5.60 -11.99
CA GLU A 87 2.17 -4.46 -12.17
C GLU A 87 1.58 -3.60 -13.29
N PHE A 88 1.03 -2.43 -12.96
CA PHE A 88 0.65 -1.45 -13.97
C PHE A 88 1.88 -0.85 -14.68
N THR A 89 3.09 -1.24 -14.24
CA THR A 89 4.35 -0.79 -14.82
C THR A 89 5.38 -1.91 -14.74
N THR A 90 5.85 -2.41 -15.89
CA THR A 90 7.01 -3.31 -16.06
C THR A 90 8.35 -2.70 -15.61
N SER A 91 8.33 -1.54 -14.95
CA SER A 91 9.52 -0.77 -14.61
C SER A 91 9.94 -1.01 -13.15
N LYS A 92 11.12 -1.62 -12.99
CA LYS A 92 11.79 -1.82 -11.69
C LYS A 92 12.00 -0.48 -11.01
N SER A 93 11.55 -0.31 -9.77
CA SER A 93 11.71 0.90 -8.95
C SER A 93 12.69 0.65 -7.82
N LEU A 94 13.37 1.71 -7.35
CA LEU A 94 14.23 1.65 -6.15
C LEU A 94 13.47 1.22 -4.87
N ILE A 95 12.14 1.27 -4.88
CA ILE A 95 11.30 0.79 -3.79
C ILE A 95 11.12 -0.74 -3.83
N ASP A 96 11.23 -1.37 -5.00
CA ASP A 96 10.91 -2.79 -5.16
C ASP A 96 11.85 -3.69 -4.35
N LEU A 97 13.16 -3.37 -4.33
CA LEU A 97 14.15 -4.11 -3.53
C LEU A 97 13.81 -4.08 -2.03
N ASP A 98 13.35 -2.93 -1.52
CA ASP A 98 12.95 -2.80 -0.13
C ASP A 98 11.62 -3.53 0.13
N LEU A 99 10.68 -3.52 -0.82
CA LEU A 99 9.45 -4.27 -0.68
C LEU A 99 9.69 -5.79 -0.70
N ILE A 100 10.62 -6.28 -1.54
CA ILE A 100 11.01 -7.70 -1.62
C ILE A 100 11.73 -8.12 -0.33
N SER A 101 12.74 -7.36 0.11
CA SER A 101 13.49 -7.67 1.34
C SER A 101 12.61 -7.68 2.58
N ASN A 102 11.57 -6.82 2.63
CA ASN A 102 10.59 -6.80 3.71
C ASN A 102 9.43 -7.79 3.53
N LYS A 103 9.50 -8.70 2.54
CA LYS A 103 8.44 -9.70 2.23
C LYS A 103 7.06 -9.06 2.05
N LEU A 104 7.03 -7.83 1.52
CA LEU A 104 5.80 -7.08 1.27
C LEU A 104 5.16 -7.48 -0.07
N ILE A 105 5.99 -7.77 -1.07
CA ILE A 105 5.61 -8.33 -2.37
C ILE A 105 6.31 -9.68 -2.59
N ILE A 106 5.70 -10.56 -3.38
CA ILE A 106 6.33 -11.83 -3.80
C ILE A 106 7.22 -11.51 -4.98
N ASN A 107 8.43 -12.07 -5.01
CA ASN A 107 9.31 -11.94 -6.14
C ASN A 107 8.71 -12.74 -7.31
N ASN A 108 7.99 -12.08 -8.20
CA ASN A 108 7.60 -12.67 -9.47
C ASN A 108 8.79 -12.51 -10.41
N THR A 109 9.78 -13.40 -10.30
CA THR A 109 10.70 -13.60 -11.42
C THR A 109 9.88 -14.11 -12.60
N PRO A 110 10.01 -13.54 -13.82
CA PRO A 110 9.66 -14.28 -15.02
C PRO A 110 10.50 -15.56 -15.12
#